data_AF-A0A2E2VC71-F1
#
_entry.id   AF-A0A2E2VC71-F1
#
_cell.length_a   1.000
_cell.length_b   1.000
_cell.length_c   1.000
_cell.angle_alpha   90.00
_cell.angle_beta   90.00
_cell.angle_gamma   90.00
#
_symmetry.space_group_name_H-M   'P 1'
#
loop_
_entity.id
_entity.type
_entity.pdbx_description
1 polymer ?
#
loop_
_entity_poly.entity_id
_entity_poly.type
_entity_poly.pdbx_seq_one_letter_code
_entity_poly.pdbx_strand_id
1 'polypeptide(L)'
;MKIFFFGGTFDPPHNGHETIVNYCLEKCDKLIIVPNKKSPHKKNHPIASAKQRKKMLSILFAHNKINICEFELKSSINNYTYLTIDYLKKNINHQI
;
A
#
# COMPACT_ATOMS: atom_id res chain seq x y z
N MET A 1 -14.36 -10.02 9.73
CA MET A 1 -12.97 -9.83 9.28
C MET A 1 -12.64 -8.34 9.33
N LYS A 2 -11.66 -7.93 10.13
CA LYS A 2 -11.13 -6.56 10.23
C LYS A 2 -9.97 -6.41 9.26
N ILE A 3 -10.18 -5.63 8.20
CA ILE A 3 -9.18 -5.34 7.18
C ILE A 3 -8.73 -3.89 7.35
N PHE A 4 -7.44 -3.69 7.53
CA PHE A 4 -6.82 -2.37 7.58
C PHE A 4 -6.16 -2.06 6.23
N PHE A 5 -6.09 -0.77 5.92
CA PHE A 5 -5.49 -0.22 4.70
C PHE A 5 -4.47 0.83 5.10
N PHE A 6 -3.27 0.76 4.52
CA PHE A 6 -2.22 1.74 4.73
C PHE A 6 -1.60 2.17 3.39
N GLY A 7 -1.98 3.38 2.96
CA GLY A 7 -1.49 4.00 1.74
C GLY A 7 -0.28 4.90 1.98
N GLY A 8 0.64 4.92 1.02
CA GLY A 8 1.83 5.77 1.08
C GLY A 8 2.64 5.73 -0.21
N THR A 9 3.46 6.76 -0.46
CA THR A 9 4.37 6.72 -1.63
C THR A 9 5.50 5.71 -1.42
N PHE A 10 6.00 5.57 -0.19
CA PHE A 10 7.08 4.67 0.22
C PHE A 10 8.34 4.81 -0.66
N ASP A 11 8.93 5.99 -0.63
CA ASP A 11 10.06 6.37 -1.48
C ASP A 11 11.19 7.01 -0.65
N PRO A 12 11.93 6.22 0.16
CA PRO A 12 11.72 4.78 0.45
C PRO A 12 10.81 4.54 1.67
N PRO A 13 10.34 3.29 1.90
CA PRO A 13 9.80 2.92 3.20
C PRO A 13 10.90 2.98 4.29
N HIS A 14 10.51 3.17 5.56
CA HIS A 14 11.42 3.41 6.68
C HIS A 14 10.77 3.02 8.01
N ASN A 15 11.54 3.04 9.11
CA ASN A 15 11.11 2.55 10.44
C ASN A 15 9.80 3.16 10.95
N GLY A 16 9.54 4.46 10.70
CA GLY A 16 8.25 5.05 11.04
C GLY A 16 7.03 4.35 10.39
N HIS A 17 7.16 3.88 9.15
CA HIS A 17 6.12 3.08 8.50
C HIS A 17 6.00 1.69 9.14
N GLU A 18 7.13 1.06 9.47
CA GLU A 18 7.17 -0.24 10.15
C GLU A 18 6.52 -0.21 11.53
N THR A 19 6.76 0.85 12.31
CA THR A 19 6.10 1.05 13.61
C THR A 19 4.57 1.07 13.47
N ILE A 20 4.05 1.81 12.48
CA ILE A 20 2.61 1.89 12.21
C ILE A 20 2.06 0.52 11.79
N VAL A 21 2.76 -0.16 10.87
CA VAL A 21 2.38 -1.49 10.38
C VAL A 21 2.33 -2.51 11.52
N ASN A 22 3.35 -2.56 12.36
CA ASN A 22 3.40 -3.48 13.50
C ASN A 22 2.27 -3.23 14.50
N TYR A 23 1.99 -1.97 14.82
CA TYR A 23 0.85 -1.62 15.68
C TYR A 23 -0.50 -2.03 15.07
N CYS A 24 -0.65 -1.94 13.75
CA CYS A 24 -1.86 -2.36 13.04
C CYS A 24 -2.04 -3.89 13.04
N LEU A 25 -0.95 -4.64 12.88
CA LEU A 25 -0.97 -6.11 12.78
C LEU A 25 -1.57 -6.82 14.01
N GLU A 26 -1.45 -6.20 15.18
CA GLU A 26 -2.05 -6.68 16.42
C GLU A 26 -3.58 -6.58 16.43
N LYS A 27 -4.16 -5.72 15.57
CA LYS A 27 -5.56 -5.25 15.66
C LYS A 27 -6.40 -5.61 14.43
N CYS A 28 -5.74 -6.09 13.37
CA CYS A 28 -6.39 -6.51 12.13
C CYS A 28 -6.21 -8.01 11.84
N ASP A 29 -7.16 -8.56 11.10
CA ASP A 29 -7.04 -9.88 10.48
C ASP A 29 -6.16 -9.79 9.23
N LYS A 30 -6.19 -8.64 8.54
CA LYS A 30 -5.51 -8.41 7.27
C LYS A 30 -5.09 -6.96 7.12
N LEU A 31 -3.87 -6.73 6.63
CA LEU A 31 -3.34 -5.40 6.37
C LEU A 31 -2.95 -5.27 4.90
N ILE A 32 -3.57 -4.32 4.21
CA ILE A 32 -3.32 -4.04 2.81
C ILE A 32 -2.44 -2.79 2.71
N ILE A 33 -1.22 -2.97 2.24
CA ILE A 33 -0.28 -1.88 1.96
C ILE A 33 -0.49 -1.43 0.52
N VAL A 34 -0.74 -0.13 0.30
CA VAL A 34 -1.01 0.39 -1.03
C VAL A 34 0.03 1.45 -1.41
N PRO A 35 1.09 1.06 -2.12
CA PRO A 35 2.05 2.01 -2.67
C PRO A 35 1.41 2.89 -3.75
N ASN A 36 1.36 4.19 -3.49
CA ASN A 36 0.83 5.15 -4.46
C ASN A 36 1.69 5.22 -5.73
N LYS A 37 1.06 5.44 -6.88
CA LYS A 37 1.77 5.81 -8.11
C LYS A 37 2.48 7.16 -7.94
N LYS A 38 1.70 8.12 -7.44
CA LYS A 38 2.09 9.48 -7.06
C LYS A 38 1.05 9.96 -6.07
N SER A 39 1.48 10.54 -4.95
CA SER A 39 0.53 11.15 -4.00
C SER A 39 -0.16 12.33 -4.70
N PRO A 40 -1.49 12.47 -4.62
CA PRO A 40 -2.24 13.51 -5.34
C PRO A 40 -1.76 14.94 -5.04
N HIS A 41 -1.24 15.15 -3.83
CA HIS A 41 -0.79 16.46 -3.35
C HIS A 41 0.68 16.76 -3.65
N LYS A 42 1.46 15.77 -4.11
CA LYS A 42 2.88 15.97 -4.45
C LYS A 42 3.00 16.37 -5.92
N LYS A 43 3.68 17.49 -6.18
CA LYS A 43 3.99 17.93 -7.56
C LYS A 43 4.98 16.98 -8.24
N ASN A 44 5.98 16.52 -7.49
CA ASN A 44 7.04 15.66 -8.01
C ASN A 44 6.62 14.19 -8.04
N HIS A 45 7.20 13.46 -9.00
CA HIS A 45 7.08 12.00 -9.03
C HIS A 45 8.03 11.37 -8.01
N PRO A 46 7.74 10.14 -7.55
CA PRO A 46 8.69 9.37 -6.76
C PRO A 46 10.00 9.17 -7.53
N ILE A 47 11.12 9.19 -6.82
CA ILE A 47 12.46 8.94 -7.37
C ILE A 47 12.63 7.45 -7.64
N ALA A 48 12.28 6.58 -6.69
CA ALA A 48 12.34 5.15 -6.91
C ALA A 48 11.18 4.65 -7.79
N SER A 49 11.51 3.77 -8.73
CA SER A 49 10.54 3.12 -9.61
C SER A 49 9.50 2.33 -8.82
N ALA A 50 8.32 2.11 -9.42
CA ALA A 50 7.28 1.26 -8.83
C ALA A 50 7.82 -0.13 -8.43
N LYS A 51 8.70 -0.71 -9.26
CA LYS A 51 9.34 -2.01 -9.00
C LYS A 51 10.27 -1.95 -7.78
N GLN A 52 11.09 -0.91 -7.66
CA GLN A 52 11.97 -0.71 -6.50
C GLN A 52 11.15 -0.52 -5.22
N ARG A 53 10.13 0.34 -5.23
CA ARG A 53 9.29 0.59 -4.05
C ARG A 53 8.54 -0.66 -3.61
N LYS A 54 7.96 -1.42 -4.55
CA LYS A 54 7.38 -2.73 -4.25
C LYS A 54 8.41 -3.67 -3.60
N LYS A 55 9.61 -3.77 -4.17
CA LYS A 55 10.66 -4.66 -3.63
C LYS A 55 11.07 -4.25 -2.21
N MET A 56 11.26 -2.95 -1.95
CA MET A 56 11.59 -2.44 -0.62
C MET A 56 10.46 -2.74 0.39
N LEU A 57 9.20 -2.56 -0.01
CA LEU A 57 8.05 -2.92 0.84
C LEU A 57 7.98 -4.42 1.13
N SER A 58 8.24 -5.27 0.13
CA SER A 58 8.27 -6.73 0.34
C SER A 58 9.38 -7.18 1.29
N ILE A 59 10.48 -6.41 1.38
CA ILE A 59 11.56 -6.67 2.33
C ILE A 59 11.16 -6.19 3.73
N LEU A 60 10.66 -4.96 3.86
CA LEU A 60 10.35 -4.36 5.17
C LEU A 60 9.10 -4.98 5.81
N PHE A 61 8.09 -5.35 5.02
CA PHE A 61 6.78 -5.81 5.51
C PHE A 61 6.52 -7.29 5.22
N ALA A 62 7.52 -8.14 5.46
CA ALA A 62 7.41 -9.58 5.29
C ALA A 62 6.58 -10.23 6.42
N HIS A 63 5.26 -10.33 6.24
CA HIS A 63 4.34 -10.93 7.21
C HIS A 63 3.12 -11.56 6.52
N ASN A 64 2.59 -12.68 7.05
CA ASN A 64 1.50 -13.45 6.42
C ASN A 64 0.16 -12.69 6.31
N LYS A 65 -0.14 -11.82 7.29
CA LYS A 65 -1.31 -10.92 7.27
C LYS A 65 -1.18 -9.74 6.29
N ILE A 66 -0.01 -9.52 5.71
CA ILE A 66 0.27 -8.35 4.87
C ILE A 66 0.12 -8.70 3.40
N ASN A 67 -0.62 -7.86 2.67
CA ASN A 67 -0.66 -7.89 1.21
C ASN A 67 -0.30 -6.52 0.64
N ILE A 68 0.57 -6.52 -0.37
CA ILE A 68 0.91 -5.31 -1.11
C ILE A 68 -0.01 -5.22 -2.32
N CYS A 69 -0.87 -4.20 -2.36
CA CYS A 69 -1.77 -3.96 -3.48
C CYS A 69 -1.06 -3.12 -4.55
N GLU A 70 -0.89 -3.68 -5.74
CA GLU A 70 -0.23 -3.00 -6.86
C GLU A 70 -1.19 -2.18 -7.74
N PHE A 71 -2.47 -2.08 -7.36
CA PHE A 71 -3.50 -1.39 -8.14
C PHE A 71 -3.06 0.02 -8.55
N GLU A 72 -2.64 0.83 -7.59
CA GLU A 72 -2.20 2.19 -7.90
C GLU A 72 -0.94 2.20 -8.76
N LEU A 73 0.04 1.33 -8.47
CA LEU A 73 1.30 1.24 -9.22
C LEU A 73 1.09 0.89 -10.70
N LYS A 74 0.09 0.05 -11.00
CA LYS A 74 -0.25 -0.40 -12.36
C LYS A 74 -1.25 0.49 -13.06
N SER A 75 -1.93 1.38 -12.35
CA SER A 75 -2.94 2.26 -12.92
C SER A 75 -2.32 3.24 -13.93
N SER A 76 -3.04 3.53 -15.01
CA SER A 76 -2.65 4.55 -15.99
C SER A 76 -2.77 5.96 -15.41
N ILE A 77 -3.66 6.18 -14.44
CA ILE A 77 -3.93 7.48 -13.82
C ILE A 77 -3.38 7.58 -12.39
N ASN A 78 -3.32 8.80 -11.85
CA ASN A 78 -3.11 9.01 -10.41
C ASN A 78 -4.42 8.73 -9.69
N ASN A 79 -4.39 7.88 -8.67
CA ASN A 79 -5.59 7.47 -7.97
C ASN A 79 -5.75 8.31 -6.71
N TYR A 80 -6.92 8.93 -6.57
CA TYR A 80 -7.38 9.41 -5.28
C TYR A 80 -7.85 8.23 -4.43
N THR A 81 -7.76 8.37 -3.12
CA THR A 81 -8.08 7.29 -2.17
C THR A 81 -9.47 6.68 -2.40
N TYR A 82 -10.47 7.46 -2.84
CA TYR A 82 -11.82 6.92 -3.10
C TYR A 82 -11.84 5.84 -4.20
N LEU A 83 -11.01 5.99 -5.25
CA LEU A 83 -10.90 4.99 -6.33
C LEU A 83 -10.24 3.70 -5.83
N THR A 84 -9.22 3.86 -4.99
CA THR A 84 -8.54 2.74 -4.34
C THR A 84 -9.49 1.98 -3.40
N ILE A 85 -10.31 2.68 -2.62
CA ILE A 85 -11.32 2.05 -1.76
C ILE A 85 -12.40 1.34 -2.57
N ASP A 86 -12.89 1.93 -3.67
CA ASP A 86 -13.84 1.28 -4.57
C ASP A 86 -13.27 -0.01 -5.17
N TYR A 87 -12.03 0.04 -5.65
CA TYR A 87 -11.30 -1.15 -6.12
C TYR A 87 -11.18 -2.22 -5.04
N LEU A 88 -10.76 -1.86 -3.82
CA LEU A 88 -10.57 -2.81 -2.73
C LEU A 88 -11.90 -3.45 -2.30
N LYS A 89 -12.98 -2.68 -2.19
CA LYS A 89 -14.32 -3.22 -1.86
C LYS A 89 -14.79 -4.26 -2.87
N LYS A 90 -14.52 -4.06 -4.16
CA LYS A 90 -14.88 -5.00 -5.23
C LYS A 90 -14.03 -6.28 -5.21
N ASN A 91 -12.77 -6.20 -4.81
CA ASN A 91 -11.80 -7.29 -4.95
C ASN A 91 -11.47 -8.03 -3.64
N ILE A 92 -11.92 -7.51 -2.48
CA ILE A 92 -11.67 -8.11 -1.16
C ILE A 92 -12.19 -9.55 -1.04
N ASN A 93 -13.24 -9.91 -1.78
CA ASN A 93 -13.82 -11.25 -1.77
C ASN A 93 -13.21 -12.21 -2.81
N HIS A 94 -12.41 -11.71 -3.76
CA HIS A 94 -11.95 -12.49 -4.91
C HIS A 94 -10.43 -12.60 -5.05
N GLN A 95 -9.63 -11.77 -4.36
CA GLN A 95 -8.19 -11.71 -4.63
C GLN A 95 -7.30 -11.44 -3.42
N ILE A 96 -7.60 -11.99 -2.24
CA ILE A 96 -6.63 -11.89 -1.16
C ILE A 96 -6.61 -13.06 -0.20
#